data_AF-A0A6H1JZZ5-F1
#
_entry.id   AF-A0A6H1JZZ5-F1
#
_cell.length_a   1.000
_cell.length_b   1.000
_cell.length_c   1.000
_cell.angle_alpha   90.00
_cell.angle_beta   90.00
_cell.angle_gamma   90.00
#
_symmetry.space_group_name_H-M   'P 1'
#
loop_
_entity.id
_entity.type
_entity.pdbx_description
1 polymer ?
#
loop_
_entity_poly.entity_id
_entity_poly.type
_entity_poly.pdbx_seq_one_letter_code
_entity_poly.pdbx_strand_id
1 'polypeptide(L)'
;MLPTRHLFAMYWRNARRVAPHRCGGFSTLLCMTQREQAATAFDDLHTRHAAALAQQAYLLTGRPWLARRAVERGFRLAWQRWPEVAVDPDPAGWVRAAVYEYALTPWHQYCPGLRTARGLRNTSATEPSAAEPDHALSAALLSLPAPYRRVLLLHDVLGLGPEETAAEIEASVPATTARLAHARERLAELLPGLGLGGQPPVRQGEILRARITALPDVAPTAPLTAEDVRSGSARSARRITRAAFGGTGLFALVTLVMMALTPAPYTPPERHRATAAHTRTAPARHRGAEARDHRNAARDRKAARERRNAAREQGNAAVRKKIRQARLAPELR
;
A
#
# COMPACT_ATOMS: atom_id res chain seq x y z
N MET A 1 -14.03 -20.72 25.15
CA MET A 1 -14.39 -22.09 24.68
C MET A 1 -14.06 -22.21 23.21
N LEU A 2 -12.94 -22.87 22.87
CA LEU A 2 -12.59 -23.28 21.50
C LEU A 2 -13.46 -24.49 21.13
N PRO A 3 -14.10 -24.49 19.95
CA PRO A 3 -13.77 -25.50 18.94
C PRO A 3 -14.05 -25.01 17.50
N THR A 4 -13.06 -24.49 16.77
CA THR A 4 -13.28 -24.13 15.35
C THR A 4 -12.08 -24.40 14.45
N ARG A 5 -10.88 -24.57 15.02
CA ARG A 5 -9.66 -24.91 14.26
C ARG A 5 -9.66 -26.33 13.69
N HIS A 6 -10.40 -27.27 14.29
CA HIS A 6 -10.43 -28.67 13.85
C HIS A 6 -11.38 -28.95 12.68
N LEU A 7 -12.47 -28.20 12.54
CA LEU A 7 -13.44 -28.42 11.47
C LEU A 7 -12.92 -27.94 10.09
N PHE A 8 -12.19 -26.83 10.06
CA PHE A 8 -11.57 -26.32 8.83
C PHE A 8 -10.47 -27.24 8.30
N ALA A 9 -9.65 -27.80 9.20
CA ALA A 9 -8.60 -28.75 8.85
C ALA A 9 -9.14 -30.15 8.46
N MET A 10 -10.24 -30.59 9.09
CA MET A 10 -10.87 -31.89 8.80
C MET A 10 -11.61 -31.89 7.45
N TYR A 11 -12.28 -30.80 7.10
CA TYR A 11 -13.02 -30.68 5.83
C TYR A 11 -12.09 -30.68 4.60
N TRP A 12 -10.86 -30.15 4.73
CA TRP A 12 -9.91 -30.04 3.62
C TRP A 12 -8.91 -31.21 3.52
N ARG A 13 -8.67 -32.00 4.59
CA ARG A 13 -7.74 -33.14 4.55
C ARG A 13 -8.22 -34.29 3.66
N ASN A 14 -9.53 -34.38 3.38
CA ASN A 14 -10.12 -35.40 2.50
C ASN A 14 -9.94 -35.10 1.00
N ALA A 15 -9.65 -33.85 0.61
CA ALA A 15 -9.45 -33.47 -0.79
C ALA A 15 -8.06 -33.85 -1.34
N ARG A 16 -7.16 -34.39 -0.49
CA ARG A 16 -5.75 -34.69 -0.83
C ARG A 16 -5.50 -36.03 -1.53
N ARG A 17 -6.53 -36.79 -1.91
CA ARG A 17 -6.35 -38.08 -2.63
C ARG A 17 -7.17 -38.18 -3.91
N VAL A 18 -6.77 -37.47 -4.96
CA VAL A 18 -7.06 -37.94 -6.33
C VAL A 18 -5.86 -37.64 -7.21
N ALA A 19 -5.06 -38.68 -7.47
CA ALA A 19 -4.06 -38.70 -8.53
C ALA A 19 -4.75 -38.71 -9.91
N PRO A 20 -4.12 -38.19 -10.98
CA PRO A 20 -4.77 -38.01 -12.26
C PRO A 20 -4.78 -39.34 -13.04
N HIS A 21 -5.92 -40.03 -13.06
CA HIS A 21 -6.19 -41.08 -14.03
C HIS A 21 -7.45 -40.79 -14.84
N ARG A 22 -7.23 -40.57 -16.14
CA ARG A 22 -8.09 -40.66 -17.35
C ARG A 22 -9.56 -40.20 -17.30
N CYS A 23 -9.90 -39.41 -18.32
CA CYS A 23 -11.19 -38.82 -18.65
C CYS A 23 -12.40 -39.77 -18.70
N GLY A 24 -13.56 -39.26 -18.26
CA GLY A 24 -14.91 -39.73 -18.60
C GLY A 24 -15.94 -39.20 -17.59
N GLY A 25 -17.01 -38.52 -18.05
CA GLY A 25 -18.28 -38.18 -17.35
C GLY A 25 -18.26 -37.64 -15.90
N PHE A 26 -17.68 -38.38 -14.97
CA PHE A 26 -17.43 -38.04 -13.57
C PHE A 26 -16.61 -36.75 -13.37
N SER A 27 -15.77 -36.38 -14.33
CA SER A 27 -14.96 -35.16 -14.26
C SER A 27 -15.80 -33.88 -14.23
N THR A 28 -16.99 -33.87 -14.83
CA THR A 28 -17.86 -32.68 -14.85
C THR A 28 -18.60 -32.52 -13.52
N LEU A 29 -19.11 -33.61 -12.96
CA LEU A 29 -19.72 -33.65 -11.64
C LEU A 29 -18.71 -33.30 -10.54
N LEU A 30 -17.50 -33.87 -10.58
CA LEU A 30 -16.43 -33.56 -9.63
C LEU A 30 -15.94 -32.10 -9.75
N CYS A 31 -15.85 -31.56 -10.97
CA CYS A 31 -15.48 -30.17 -11.20
C CYS A 31 -16.58 -29.19 -10.75
N MET A 32 -17.85 -29.56 -10.93
CA MET A 32 -18.98 -28.78 -10.42
C MET A 32 -19.01 -28.75 -8.89
N THR A 33 -18.87 -29.91 -8.24
CA THR A 33 -18.84 -29.97 -6.77
C THR A 33 -17.62 -29.24 -6.19
N GLN A 34 -16.46 -29.32 -6.84
CA GLN A 34 -15.27 -28.57 -6.41
C GLN A 34 -15.45 -27.05 -6.55
N ARG A 35 -16.11 -26.56 -7.61
CA ARG A 35 -16.44 -25.13 -7.75
C ARG A 35 -17.45 -24.65 -6.72
N GLU A 36 -18.45 -25.46 -6.42
CA GLU A 36 -19.46 -25.13 -5.42
C GLU A 36 -18.84 -25.09 -4.02
N GLN A 37 -18.03 -26.08 -3.65
CA GLN A 37 -17.26 -26.09 -2.40
C GLN A 37 -16.34 -24.87 -2.28
N ALA A 38 -15.66 -24.50 -3.36
CA ALA A 38 -14.82 -23.29 -3.39
C ALA A 38 -15.64 -22.03 -3.16
N ALA A 39 -16.83 -21.92 -3.78
CA ALA A 39 -17.73 -20.79 -3.57
C ALA A 39 -18.23 -20.72 -2.12
N THR A 40 -18.68 -21.84 -1.54
CA THR A 40 -19.13 -21.89 -0.14
C THR A 40 -18.03 -21.51 0.85
N ALA A 41 -16.82 -22.04 0.66
CA ALA A 41 -15.69 -21.72 1.53
C ALA A 41 -15.26 -20.24 1.41
N PHE A 42 -15.34 -19.66 0.21
CA PHE A 42 -15.11 -18.24 0.01
C PHE A 42 -16.20 -17.39 0.67
N ASP A 43 -17.47 -17.76 0.49
CA ASP A 43 -18.61 -17.04 1.06
C ASP A 43 -18.54 -17.06 2.60
N ASP A 44 -18.15 -18.18 3.22
CA ASP A 44 -17.90 -18.31 4.67
C ASP A 44 -16.70 -17.50 5.17
N LEU A 45 -15.62 -17.40 4.38
CA LEU A 45 -14.51 -16.48 4.69
C LEU A 45 -14.99 -15.01 4.64
N HIS A 46 -15.77 -14.67 3.62
CA HIS A 46 -16.26 -13.32 3.41
C HIS A 46 -17.23 -12.89 4.52
N THR A 47 -18.26 -13.68 4.81
CA THR A 47 -19.27 -13.35 5.84
C THR A 47 -18.64 -13.16 7.22
N ARG A 48 -17.63 -13.96 7.57
CA ARG A 48 -16.97 -13.87 8.88
C ARG A 48 -16.02 -12.68 9.01
N HIS A 49 -15.29 -12.31 7.96
CA HIS A 49 -14.17 -11.37 8.10
C HIS A 49 -14.37 -10.02 7.44
N ALA A 50 -15.30 -9.88 6.48
CA ALA A 50 -15.36 -8.67 5.68
C ALA A 50 -15.74 -7.42 6.47
N ALA A 51 -16.64 -7.51 7.45
CA ALA A 51 -17.00 -6.37 8.31
C ALA A 51 -15.83 -5.92 9.20
N ALA A 52 -15.17 -6.87 9.87
CA ALA A 52 -14.00 -6.57 10.70
C ALA A 52 -12.84 -5.97 9.89
N LEU A 53 -12.60 -6.48 8.67
CA LEU A 53 -11.60 -5.93 7.76
C LEU A 53 -11.97 -4.52 7.27
N ALA A 54 -13.25 -4.24 7.08
CA ALA A 54 -13.73 -2.90 6.70
C ALA A 54 -13.50 -1.90 7.84
N GLN A 55 -13.81 -2.27 9.08
CA GLN A 55 -13.54 -1.45 10.25
C GLN A 55 -12.03 -1.21 10.45
N GLN A 56 -11.21 -2.24 10.30
CA GLN A 56 -9.74 -2.10 10.34
C GLN A 56 -9.22 -1.15 9.25
N ALA A 57 -9.68 -1.33 8.00
CA ALA A 57 -9.28 -0.45 6.90
C ALA A 57 -9.76 1.00 7.10
N TYR A 58 -10.90 1.20 7.78
CA TYR A 58 -11.37 2.52 8.19
C TYR A 58 -10.44 3.14 9.24
N LEU A 59 -10.07 2.42 10.30
CA LEU A 59 -9.11 2.90 11.31
C LEU A 59 -7.72 3.20 10.70
N LEU A 60 -7.35 2.51 9.61
CA LEU A 60 -6.14 2.78 8.83
C LEU A 60 -6.22 3.99 7.90
N THR A 61 -7.40 4.45 7.49
CA THR A 61 -7.52 5.45 6.41
C THR A 61 -8.34 6.68 6.78
N GLY A 62 -9.23 6.56 7.77
CA GLY A 62 -10.25 7.54 8.13
C GLY A 62 -11.31 7.75 7.06
N ARG A 63 -11.42 6.84 6.07
CA ARG A 63 -12.24 7.03 4.87
C ARG A 63 -13.13 5.81 4.63
N PRO A 64 -14.45 5.88 4.85
CA PRO A 64 -15.33 4.71 4.78
C PRO A 64 -15.39 4.11 3.37
N TRP A 65 -15.41 4.96 2.34
CA TRP A 65 -15.40 4.49 0.95
C TRP A 65 -14.10 3.78 0.56
N LEU A 66 -12.95 4.31 0.99
CA LEU A 66 -11.65 3.69 0.69
C LEU A 66 -11.51 2.36 1.43
N ALA A 67 -11.98 2.29 2.68
CA ALA A 67 -12.04 1.06 3.45
C ALA A 67 -12.87 -0.02 2.74
N ARG A 68 -14.10 0.30 2.34
CA ARG A 68 -14.97 -0.62 1.58
C ARG A 68 -14.31 -1.09 0.28
N ARG A 69 -13.70 -0.16 -0.47
CA ARG A 69 -13.01 -0.47 -1.73
C ARG A 69 -11.77 -1.35 -1.52
N ALA A 70 -11.06 -1.17 -0.40
CA ALA A 70 -9.92 -2.00 -0.03
C ALA A 70 -10.35 -3.43 0.25
N VAL A 71 -11.41 -3.62 1.05
CA VAL A 71 -12.00 -4.93 1.33
C VAL A 71 -12.48 -5.62 0.06
N GLU A 72 -13.25 -4.92 -0.76
CA GLU A 72 -13.72 -5.43 -2.06
C GLU A 72 -12.55 -5.88 -2.95
N ARG A 73 -11.47 -5.07 -3.02
CA ARG A 73 -10.29 -5.43 -3.81
C ARG A 73 -9.56 -6.64 -3.21
N GLY A 74 -9.41 -6.71 -1.89
CA GLY A 74 -8.76 -7.82 -1.20
C GLY A 74 -9.49 -9.14 -1.46
N PHE A 75 -10.82 -9.17 -1.26
CA PHE A 75 -11.63 -10.37 -1.54
C PHE A 75 -11.70 -10.72 -3.03
N ARG A 76 -11.72 -9.73 -3.92
CA ARG A 76 -11.62 -9.99 -5.37
C ARG A 76 -10.29 -10.66 -5.71
N LEU A 77 -9.18 -10.19 -5.14
CA LEU A 77 -7.86 -10.79 -5.34
C LEU A 77 -7.81 -12.21 -4.75
N ALA A 78 -8.42 -12.41 -3.58
CA ALA A 78 -8.51 -13.71 -2.93
C ALA A 78 -9.29 -14.72 -3.78
N TRP A 79 -10.40 -14.31 -4.38
CA TRP A 79 -11.15 -15.17 -5.31
C TRP A 79 -10.35 -15.50 -6.58
N GLN A 80 -9.61 -14.53 -7.13
CA GLN A 80 -8.74 -14.75 -8.29
C GLN A 80 -7.61 -15.74 -8.01
N ARG A 81 -7.12 -15.78 -6.76
CA ARG A 81 -6.07 -16.67 -6.28
C ARG A 81 -6.60 -17.72 -5.31
N TRP A 82 -7.86 -18.10 -5.46
CA TRP A 82 -8.52 -18.98 -4.48
C TRP A 82 -7.79 -20.30 -4.21
N PRO A 83 -7.17 -20.97 -5.20
CA PRO A 83 -6.40 -22.19 -4.94
C PRO A 83 -5.22 -21.99 -3.97
N GLU A 84 -4.62 -20.80 -3.96
CA GLU A 84 -3.53 -20.43 -3.05
C GLU A 84 -4.08 -20.05 -1.67
N VAL A 85 -5.14 -19.24 -1.64
CA VAL A 85 -5.73 -18.76 -0.37
C VAL A 85 -6.38 -19.91 0.40
N ALA A 86 -7.02 -20.86 -0.28
CA ALA A 86 -7.71 -21.97 0.36
C ALA A 86 -6.76 -22.96 1.05
N VAL A 87 -5.47 -22.98 0.69
CA VAL A 87 -4.44 -23.83 1.32
C VAL A 87 -3.61 -23.10 2.37
N ASP A 88 -3.79 -21.79 2.48
CA ASP A 88 -3.05 -20.96 3.44
C ASP A 88 -3.44 -21.32 4.89
N PRO A 89 -2.48 -21.38 5.84
CA PRO A 89 -2.78 -21.58 7.26
C PRO A 89 -3.67 -20.49 7.87
N ASP A 90 -3.62 -19.27 7.35
CA ASP A 90 -4.43 -18.11 7.75
C ASP A 90 -5.00 -17.37 6.51
N PRO A 91 -6.10 -17.88 5.91
CA PRO A 91 -6.72 -17.22 4.76
C PRO A 91 -7.24 -15.83 5.09
N ALA A 92 -7.64 -15.55 6.34
CA ALA A 92 -8.08 -14.23 6.76
C ALA A 92 -6.90 -13.25 6.82
N GLY A 93 -5.74 -13.69 7.32
CA GLY A 93 -4.47 -12.95 7.28
C GLY A 93 -4.04 -12.61 5.86
N TRP A 94 -4.14 -13.56 4.93
CA TRP A 94 -3.84 -13.32 3.52
C TRP A 94 -4.70 -12.19 2.93
N VAL A 95 -6.02 -12.24 3.16
CA VAL A 95 -6.94 -11.18 2.70
C VAL A 95 -6.61 -9.86 3.40
N ARG A 96 -6.35 -9.88 4.70
CA ARG A 96 -5.99 -8.70 5.49
C ARG A 96 -4.75 -8.00 4.94
N ALA A 97 -3.70 -8.75 4.61
CA ALA A 97 -2.49 -8.23 3.97
C ALA A 97 -2.82 -7.50 2.66
N ALA A 98 -3.62 -8.13 1.78
CA ALA A 98 -4.05 -7.55 0.52
C ALA A 98 -4.91 -6.28 0.70
N VAL A 99 -5.79 -6.27 1.70
CA VAL A 99 -6.62 -5.10 2.06
C VAL A 99 -5.74 -3.96 2.56
N TYR A 100 -4.79 -4.23 3.47
CA TYR A 100 -3.94 -3.22 4.07
C TYR A 100 -3.00 -2.58 3.05
N GLU A 101 -2.42 -3.40 2.16
CA GLU A 101 -1.55 -2.92 1.08
C GLU A 101 -2.30 -1.93 0.19
N TYR A 102 -3.53 -2.26 -0.23
CA TYR A 102 -4.36 -1.33 -0.98
C TYR A 102 -4.76 -0.11 -0.13
N ALA A 103 -5.15 -0.28 1.13
CA ALA A 103 -5.59 0.84 1.97
C ALA A 103 -4.47 1.88 2.17
N LEU A 104 -3.22 1.44 2.33
CA LEU A 104 -2.07 2.29 2.69
C LEU A 104 -1.25 2.78 1.50
N THR A 105 -1.61 2.33 0.31
CA THR A 105 -1.06 2.75 -0.97
C THR A 105 -0.91 4.29 -1.08
N PRO A 106 0.31 4.83 -1.30
CA PRO A 106 0.58 6.27 -1.24
C PRO A 106 -0.19 7.11 -2.26
N TRP A 107 -0.46 6.59 -3.46
CA TRP A 107 -1.09 7.39 -4.51
C TRP A 107 -2.56 7.73 -4.24
N HIS A 108 -3.20 7.07 -3.28
CA HIS A 108 -4.55 7.42 -2.83
C HIS A 108 -4.64 8.84 -2.25
N GLN A 109 -3.53 9.44 -1.85
CA GLN A 109 -3.48 10.85 -1.42
C GLN A 109 -3.45 11.84 -2.59
N TYR A 110 -3.03 11.40 -3.78
CA TYR A 110 -2.90 12.24 -4.98
C TYR A 110 -4.12 12.19 -5.89
N CYS A 111 -5.00 11.21 -5.73
CA CYS A 111 -6.24 11.12 -6.47
C CYS A 111 -7.25 12.20 -5.98
N PRO A 112 -7.66 13.16 -6.82
CA PRO A 112 -8.57 14.25 -6.42
C PRO A 112 -9.92 13.76 -5.88
N GLY A 113 -10.49 12.69 -6.47
CA GLY A 113 -11.73 12.05 -6.00
C GLY A 113 -11.60 11.28 -4.68
N LEU A 114 -10.40 11.20 -4.12
CA LEU A 114 -10.09 10.61 -2.82
C LEU A 114 -9.74 11.68 -1.76
N ARG A 115 -9.65 12.97 -2.13
CA ARG A 115 -9.36 14.06 -1.19
C ARG A 115 -10.61 14.49 -0.40
N THR A 116 -11.07 13.63 0.51
CA THR A 116 -12.12 14.00 1.47
C THR A 116 -11.79 13.44 2.85
N ALA A 117 -10.62 13.84 3.38
CA ALA A 117 -10.27 13.66 4.78
C ALA A 117 -9.43 14.83 5.33
N ARG A 118 -9.50 16.01 4.70
CA ARG A 118 -9.03 17.24 5.34
C ARG A 118 -10.14 17.91 6.17
N GLY A 119 -11.38 17.42 6.07
CA GLY A 119 -12.56 17.96 6.77
C GLY A 119 -12.54 17.77 8.29
N LEU A 120 -11.86 16.74 8.82
CA LEU A 120 -11.76 16.55 10.27
C LEU A 120 -10.74 17.50 10.94
N ARG A 121 -10.01 18.29 10.15
CA ARG A 121 -9.11 19.33 10.66
C ARG A 121 -9.81 20.69 10.87
N ASN A 122 -11.09 20.82 10.49
CA ASN A 122 -11.79 22.10 10.49
C ASN A 122 -13.18 22.08 11.17
N THR A 123 -13.46 21.09 12.02
CA THR A 123 -14.55 21.18 13.00
C THR A 123 -14.00 21.71 14.31
N SER A 124 -13.45 22.92 14.28
CA SER A 124 -13.20 23.73 15.47
C SER A 124 -14.15 24.93 15.41
N ALA A 125 -15.45 24.68 15.57
CA ALA A 125 -16.49 25.70 15.78
C ALA A 125 -17.86 25.08 16.12
N THR A 126 -17.88 23.98 16.87
CA THR A 126 -19.12 23.53 17.53
C THR A 126 -18.71 23.14 18.92
N GLU A 127 -19.39 23.72 19.91
CA GLU A 127 -19.08 23.58 21.33
C GLU A 127 -18.83 22.11 21.74
N PRO A 128 -17.99 21.87 22.77
CA PRO A 128 -17.71 20.53 23.26
C PRO A 128 -18.91 20.00 24.04
N SER A 129 -20.03 19.73 23.34
CA SER A 129 -21.00 18.78 23.84
C SER A 129 -20.30 17.43 23.80
N ALA A 130 -19.84 16.97 24.97
CA ALA A 130 -19.31 15.64 25.27
C ALA A 130 -18.96 14.84 24.01
N ALA A 131 -17.83 15.16 23.36
CA ALA A 131 -17.35 14.36 22.24
C ALA A 131 -17.31 12.92 22.73
N GLU A 132 -18.15 12.05 22.14
CA GLU A 132 -18.22 10.67 22.60
C GLU A 132 -16.79 10.11 22.63
N PRO A 133 -16.39 9.44 23.72
CA PRO A 133 -15.01 8.98 23.93
C PRO A 133 -14.48 8.18 22.72
N ASP A 134 -15.39 7.56 21.98
CA ASP A 134 -15.18 6.80 20.76
C ASP A 134 -14.73 7.65 19.57
N HIS A 135 -15.33 8.83 19.37
CA HIS A 135 -14.90 9.75 18.31
C HIS A 135 -13.53 10.36 18.63
N ALA A 136 -13.27 10.69 19.90
CA ALA A 136 -11.96 11.18 20.33
C ALA A 136 -10.85 10.14 20.11
N LEU A 137 -11.12 8.86 20.43
CA LEU A 137 -10.18 7.76 20.16
C LEU A 137 -9.92 7.57 18.67
N SER A 138 -10.98 7.54 17.84
CA SER A 138 -10.84 7.43 16.39
C SER A 138 -10.01 8.58 15.81
N ALA A 139 -10.28 9.83 16.22
CA ALA A 139 -9.52 11.00 15.79
C ALA A 139 -8.05 10.94 16.23
N ALA A 140 -7.78 10.53 17.48
CA ALA A 140 -6.43 10.35 18.00
C ALA A 140 -5.67 9.28 17.21
N LEU A 141 -6.29 8.12 16.95
CA LEU A 141 -5.73 7.08 16.10
C LEU A 141 -5.38 7.63 14.73
N LEU A 142 -6.33 8.27 14.03
CA LEU A 142 -6.15 8.80 12.67
C LEU A 142 -5.09 9.91 12.57
N SER A 143 -4.74 10.57 13.68
CA SER A 143 -3.66 11.56 13.71
C SER A 143 -2.25 10.93 13.65
N LEU A 144 -2.12 9.64 13.99
CA LEU A 144 -0.87 8.92 13.89
C LEU A 144 -0.52 8.63 12.42
N PRO A 145 0.78 8.67 12.04
CA PRO A 145 1.19 8.24 10.72
C PRO A 145 0.80 6.77 10.46
N ALA A 146 0.43 6.47 9.21
CA ALA A 146 -0.05 5.16 8.76
C ALA A 146 0.77 3.95 9.25
N PRO A 147 2.13 3.97 9.22
CA PRO A 147 2.92 2.83 9.71
C PRO A 147 2.71 2.52 11.19
N TYR A 148 2.56 3.54 12.05
CA TYR A 148 2.34 3.36 13.49
C TYR A 148 0.93 2.81 13.78
N ARG A 149 -0.08 3.29 13.04
CA ARG A 149 -1.45 2.77 13.14
C ARG A 149 -1.52 1.31 12.73
N ARG A 150 -0.84 0.92 11.64
CA ARG A 150 -0.79 -0.48 11.18
C ARG A 150 -0.24 -1.40 12.26
N VAL A 151 0.87 -1.01 12.89
CA VAL A 151 1.48 -1.81 13.97
C VAL A 151 0.56 -1.95 15.18
N LEU A 152 -0.09 -0.86 15.62
CA LEU A 152 -1.07 -0.91 16.72
C LEU A 152 -2.25 -1.85 16.41
N LEU A 153 -2.83 -1.75 15.22
CA LEU A 153 -3.98 -2.59 14.86
C LEU A 153 -3.60 -4.07 14.78
N LEU A 154 -2.45 -4.40 14.19
CA LEU A 154 -1.98 -5.79 14.09
C LEU A 154 -1.67 -6.37 15.47
N HIS A 155 -0.96 -5.62 16.31
CA HIS A 155 -0.52 -6.15 17.59
C HIS A 155 -1.60 -6.06 18.68
N ASP A 156 -2.19 -4.89 18.90
CA ASP A 156 -3.11 -4.66 20.03
C ASP A 156 -4.54 -5.11 19.72
N VAL A 157 -5.03 -4.89 18.50
CA VAL A 157 -6.42 -5.22 18.15
C VAL A 157 -6.56 -6.66 17.68
N LEU A 158 -5.66 -7.09 16.79
CA LEU A 158 -5.68 -8.44 16.23
C LEU A 158 -4.93 -9.46 17.10
N GLY A 159 -4.08 -9.01 18.02
CA GLY A 159 -3.36 -9.88 18.95
C GLY A 159 -2.20 -10.66 18.32
N LEU A 160 -1.68 -10.21 17.16
CA LEU A 160 -0.50 -10.83 16.56
C LEU A 160 0.72 -10.64 17.48
N GLY A 161 1.57 -11.66 17.57
CA GLY A 161 2.86 -11.55 18.25
C GLY A 161 3.75 -10.47 17.60
N PRO A 162 4.81 -10.02 18.30
CA PRO A 162 5.74 -9.04 17.74
C PRO A 162 6.47 -9.57 16.48
N GLU A 163 6.75 -10.88 16.43
CA GLU A 163 7.37 -11.53 15.26
C GLU A 163 6.42 -11.62 14.07
N GLU A 164 5.18 -12.07 14.31
CA GLU A 164 4.14 -12.15 13.29
C GLU A 164 3.82 -10.76 12.73
N THR A 165 3.72 -9.75 13.61
CA THR A 165 3.50 -8.36 13.19
C THR A 165 4.67 -7.84 12.35
N ALA A 166 5.91 -8.18 12.71
CA ALA A 166 7.09 -7.77 11.97
C ALA A 166 7.13 -8.39 10.57
N ALA A 167 6.82 -9.69 10.46
CA ALA A 167 6.69 -10.38 9.18
C ALA A 167 5.59 -9.74 8.30
N GLU A 168 4.42 -9.48 8.87
CA GLU A 168 3.26 -8.91 8.19
C GLU A 168 3.51 -7.51 7.60
N ILE A 169 4.37 -6.70 8.24
CA ILE A 169 4.70 -5.34 7.78
C ILE A 169 6.05 -5.27 7.04
N GLU A 170 6.68 -6.42 6.79
CA GLU A 170 8.00 -6.54 6.17
C GLU A 170 9.07 -5.69 6.88
N ALA A 171 9.08 -5.74 8.22
CA ALA A 171 10.06 -5.04 9.05
C ALA A 171 10.77 -5.99 10.02
N SER A 172 11.84 -5.50 10.64
CA SER A 172 12.51 -6.23 11.72
C SER A 172 11.70 -6.15 13.01
N VAL A 173 11.85 -7.16 13.88
CA VAL A 173 11.21 -7.17 15.21
C VAL A 173 11.56 -5.92 16.03
N PRO A 174 12.84 -5.48 16.12
CA PRO A 174 13.19 -4.25 16.83
C PRO A 174 12.53 -2.99 16.25
N ALA A 175 12.42 -2.88 14.92
CA ALA A 175 11.74 -1.75 14.30
C ALA A 175 10.24 -1.75 14.61
N THR A 176 9.63 -2.94 14.66
CA THR A 176 8.21 -3.12 14.98
C THR A 176 7.91 -2.75 16.42
N THR A 177 8.71 -3.24 17.38
CA THR A 177 8.54 -2.92 18.81
C THR A 177 8.78 -1.44 19.09
N ALA A 178 9.79 -0.81 18.46
CA ALA A 178 10.02 0.62 18.56
C ALA A 178 8.86 1.45 18.01
N ARG A 179 8.30 1.06 16.85
CA ARG A 179 7.10 1.70 16.29
C ARG A 179 5.90 1.57 17.22
N LEU A 180 5.69 0.39 17.80
CA LEU A 180 4.60 0.13 18.73
C LEU A 180 4.70 0.99 19.99
N ALA A 181 5.87 1.01 20.63
CA ALA A 181 6.13 1.84 21.81
C ALA A 181 5.87 3.32 21.52
N HIS A 182 6.44 3.84 20.43
CA HIS A 182 6.22 5.21 20.01
C HIS A 182 4.74 5.52 19.73
N ALA A 183 4.02 4.60 19.08
CA ALA A 183 2.61 4.78 18.79
C ALA A 183 1.76 4.89 20.07
N ARG A 184 2.05 4.05 21.08
CA ARG A 184 1.37 4.08 22.39
C ARG A 184 1.69 5.34 23.19
N GLU A 185 2.96 5.77 23.20
CA GLU A 185 3.37 7.06 23.81
C GLU A 185 2.60 8.23 23.19
N ARG A 186 2.56 8.29 21.86
CA ARG A 186 1.83 9.35 21.14
C ARG A 186 0.33 9.32 21.41
N LEU A 187 -0.28 8.13 21.56
CA LEU A 187 -1.70 8.04 21.96
C LEU A 187 -1.93 8.48 23.40
N ALA A 188 -1.03 8.13 24.32
CA ALA A 188 -1.12 8.57 25.72
C ALA A 188 -1.04 10.10 25.83
N GLU A 189 -0.21 10.75 25.01
CA GLU A 189 -0.12 12.21 24.92
C GLU A 189 -1.37 12.86 24.31
N LEU A 190 -1.93 12.26 23.24
CA LEU A 190 -3.08 12.81 22.52
C LEU A 190 -4.40 12.59 23.27
N LEU A 191 -4.51 11.51 24.03
CA LEU A 191 -5.73 11.14 24.76
C LEU A 191 -5.40 10.65 26.18
N PRO A 192 -5.03 11.56 27.10
CA PRO A 192 -4.67 11.19 28.48
C PRO A 192 -5.78 10.43 29.21
N GLY A 193 -7.05 10.77 28.93
CA GLY A 193 -8.24 10.12 29.50
C GLY A 193 -8.40 8.64 29.12
N LEU A 194 -7.63 8.12 28.15
CA LEU A 194 -7.62 6.71 27.80
C LEU A 194 -6.92 5.83 28.87
N GLY A 195 -6.08 6.43 29.72
CA GLY A 195 -5.41 5.73 30.83
C GLY A 195 -4.22 4.85 30.39
N LEU A 196 -3.59 5.15 29.26
CA LEU A 196 -2.40 4.41 28.80
C LEU A 196 -1.10 4.77 29.54
N GLY A 197 -1.02 5.98 30.09
CA GLY A 197 0.17 6.49 30.77
C GLY A 197 0.52 5.66 32.00
N GLY A 198 1.80 5.30 32.13
CA GLY A 198 2.31 4.54 33.29
C GLY A 198 1.89 3.06 33.35
N GLN A 199 1.11 2.56 32.39
CA GLN A 199 0.69 1.16 32.33
C GLN A 199 1.75 0.28 31.66
N PRO A 200 1.89 -1.00 32.07
CA PRO A 200 2.79 -1.93 31.38
C PRO A 200 2.29 -2.23 29.95
N PRO A 201 3.18 -2.59 29.01
CA PRO A 201 2.85 -2.78 27.59
C PRO A 201 1.67 -3.74 27.32
N VAL A 202 1.55 -4.81 28.11
CA VAL A 202 0.44 -5.78 27.98
C VAL A 202 -0.89 -5.12 28.33
N ARG A 203 -0.93 -4.35 29.42
CA ARG A 203 -2.14 -3.66 29.88
C ARG A 203 -2.55 -2.53 28.94
N GLN A 204 -1.59 -1.83 28.35
CA GLN A 204 -1.85 -0.86 27.29
C GLN A 204 -2.56 -1.51 26.09
N GLY A 205 -2.09 -2.69 25.66
CA GLY A 205 -2.72 -3.47 24.59
C GLY A 205 -4.14 -3.91 24.94
N GLU A 206 -4.39 -4.38 26.15
CA GLU A 206 -5.74 -4.75 26.63
C GLU A 206 -6.72 -3.57 26.61
N ILE A 207 -6.28 -2.40 27.11
CA ILE A 207 -7.08 -1.17 27.10
C ILE A 207 -7.42 -0.77 25.67
N LEU A 208 -6.41 -0.74 24.78
CA LEU A 208 -6.58 -0.39 23.38
C LEU A 208 -7.53 -1.36 22.67
N ARG A 209 -7.34 -2.67 22.88
CA ARG A 209 -8.20 -3.70 22.31
C ARG A 209 -9.65 -3.49 22.74
N ALA A 210 -9.89 -3.42 24.04
CA ALA A 210 -11.23 -3.26 24.59
C ALA A 210 -11.93 -2.02 24.04
N ARG A 211 -11.22 -0.88 24.00
CA ARG A 211 -11.77 0.38 23.49
C ARG A 211 -12.01 0.37 21.99
N ILE A 212 -11.09 -0.17 21.20
CA ILE A 212 -11.24 -0.24 19.74
C ILE A 212 -12.34 -1.23 19.35
N THR A 213 -12.51 -2.34 20.06
CA THR A 213 -13.61 -3.29 19.81
C THR A 213 -14.96 -2.77 20.27
N ALA A 214 -14.98 -1.83 21.23
CA ALA A 214 -16.21 -1.19 21.70
C ALA A 214 -16.64 -0.02 20.81
N LEU A 215 -15.75 0.48 19.92
CA LEU A 215 -16.12 1.51 18.95
C LEU A 215 -17.34 1.02 18.15
N PRO A 216 -18.44 1.78 18.11
CA PRO A 216 -19.53 1.46 17.20
C PRO A 216 -19.00 1.41 15.77
N ASP A 217 -19.56 0.55 14.92
CA ASP A 217 -19.19 0.52 13.50
C ASP A 217 -19.35 1.94 12.93
N VAL A 218 -18.23 2.63 12.70
CA VAL A 218 -18.22 4.10 12.49
C VAL A 218 -18.76 4.49 11.10
N ALA A 219 -19.24 3.54 10.32
CA ALA A 219 -20.01 3.78 9.11
C ALA A 219 -20.68 2.47 8.68
N PRO A 220 -21.74 2.53 7.85
CA PRO A 220 -22.15 1.40 7.04
C PRO A 220 -21.07 1.13 5.98
N THR A 221 -19.96 0.55 6.42
CA THR A 221 -18.90 -0.03 5.61
C THR A 221 -19.26 -1.46 5.24
N ALA A 222 -20.57 -1.76 5.17
CA ALA A 222 -21.09 -3.04 4.76
C ALA A 222 -20.37 -3.44 3.46
N PRO A 223 -19.53 -4.48 3.50
CA PRO A 223 -18.83 -4.94 2.33
C PRO A 223 -19.86 -5.47 1.32
N LEU A 224 -19.51 -5.43 0.03
CA LEU A 224 -20.35 -6.04 -1.00
C LEU A 224 -20.59 -7.51 -0.67
N THR A 225 -21.71 -8.08 -1.12
CA THR A 225 -21.97 -9.50 -0.87
C THR A 225 -20.90 -10.37 -1.54
N ALA A 226 -20.67 -11.56 -0.98
CA ALA A 226 -19.67 -12.49 -1.53
C ALA A 226 -20.02 -12.86 -3.00
N GLU A 227 -21.30 -12.99 -3.32
CA GLU A 227 -21.81 -13.22 -4.67
C GLU A 227 -21.46 -12.08 -5.63
N ASP A 228 -21.62 -10.81 -5.21
CA ASP A 228 -21.24 -9.64 -6.01
C ASP A 228 -19.74 -9.60 -6.29
N VAL A 229 -18.91 -9.95 -5.29
CA VAL A 229 -17.45 -10.00 -5.45
C VAL A 229 -17.06 -11.09 -6.45
N ARG A 230 -17.67 -12.29 -6.35
CA ARG A 230 -17.43 -13.40 -7.27
C ARG A 230 -17.86 -13.05 -8.70
N SER A 231 -19.08 -12.54 -8.90
CA SER A 231 -19.60 -12.17 -10.23
C SER A 231 -18.85 -10.97 -10.84
N GLY A 232 -18.37 -10.04 -10.01
CA GLY A 232 -17.55 -8.89 -10.42
C GLY A 232 -16.13 -9.27 -10.82
N SER A 233 -15.53 -10.27 -10.17
CA SER A 233 -14.16 -10.74 -10.45
C SER A 233 -14.00 -11.27 -11.88
N ALA A 234 -14.99 -12.02 -12.38
CA ALA A 234 -14.98 -12.59 -13.73
C ALA A 234 -15.02 -11.49 -14.81
N ARG A 235 -15.75 -10.41 -14.55
CA ARG A 235 -15.82 -9.22 -15.41
C ARG A 235 -14.51 -8.43 -15.38
N SER A 236 -13.87 -8.33 -14.22
CA SER A 236 -12.58 -7.64 -14.06
C SER A 236 -11.44 -8.36 -14.78
N ALA A 237 -11.34 -9.69 -14.66
CA ALA A 237 -10.34 -10.49 -15.38
C ALA A 237 -10.47 -10.34 -16.91
N ARG A 238 -11.72 -10.34 -17.43
CA ARG A 238 -12.01 -10.09 -18.85
C ARG A 238 -11.68 -8.65 -19.27
N ARG A 239 -11.85 -7.66 -18.41
CA ARG A 239 -11.47 -6.27 -18.71
C ARG A 239 -9.97 -6.07 -18.72
N ILE A 240 -9.23 -6.67 -17.80
CA ILE A 240 -7.76 -6.58 -17.75
C ILE A 240 -7.15 -7.25 -18.99
N THR A 241 -7.62 -8.44 -19.36
CA THR A 241 -7.19 -9.11 -20.60
C THR A 241 -7.51 -8.27 -21.83
N ARG A 242 -8.74 -7.76 -21.95
CA ARG A 242 -9.12 -6.86 -23.06
C ARG A 242 -8.28 -5.58 -23.11
N ALA A 243 -7.98 -4.98 -21.95
CA ALA A 243 -7.14 -3.78 -21.89
C ALA A 243 -5.69 -4.08 -22.28
N ALA A 244 -5.14 -5.24 -21.87
CA ALA A 244 -3.83 -5.68 -22.30
C ALA A 244 -3.78 -5.90 -23.82
N PHE A 245 -4.73 -6.67 -24.37
CA PHE A 245 -4.81 -6.90 -25.82
C PHE A 245 -5.04 -5.60 -26.61
N GLY A 246 -5.92 -4.73 -26.13
CA GLY A 246 -6.19 -3.43 -26.74
C GLY A 246 -4.99 -2.49 -26.69
N GLY A 247 -4.26 -2.47 -25.57
CA GLY A 247 -3.03 -1.70 -25.41
C GLY A 247 -1.91 -2.18 -26.34
N THR A 248 -1.71 -3.50 -26.44
CA THR A 248 -0.74 -4.08 -27.38
C THR A 248 -1.12 -3.77 -28.83
N GLY A 249 -2.42 -3.88 -29.17
CA GLY A 249 -2.92 -3.52 -30.50
C GLY A 249 -2.71 -2.05 -30.84
N LEU A 250 -2.99 -1.15 -29.90
CA LEU A 250 -2.74 0.30 -30.06
C LEU A 250 -1.25 0.61 -30.21
N PHE A 251 -0.39 -0.03 -29.43
CA PHE A 251 1.06 0.13 -29.53
C PHE A 251 1.60 -0.35 -30.88
N ALA A 252 1.12 -1.50 -31.37
CA ALA A 252 1.46 -2.01 -32.69
C ALA A 252 0.99 -1.07 -33.79
N LEU A 253 -0.23 -0.52 -33.68
CA LEU A 253 -0.76 0.48 -34.62
C LEU A 253 0.10 1.74 -34.64
N VAL A 254 0.44 2.30 -33.46
CA VAL A 254 1.31 3.49 -33.37
C VAL A 254 2.68 3.21 -33.99
N THR A 255 3.24 2.02 -33.74
CA THR A 255 4.53 1.61 -34.32
C THR A 255 4.43 1.53 -35.86
N LEU A 256 3.36 0.97 -36.39
CA LEU A 256 3.13 0.84 -37.83
C LEU A 256 2.87 2.20 -38.49
N VAL A 257 2.12 3.09 -37.84
CA VAL A 257 1.92 4.48 -38.29
C VAL A 257 3.24 5.25 -38.27
N MET A 258 4.06 5.11 -37.22
CA MET A 258 5.39 5.73 -37.18
C MET A 258 6.27 5.20 -38.31
N MET A 259 6.25 3.90 -38.60
CA MET A 259 7.00 3.31 -39.70
C MET A 259 6.50 3.75 -41.09
N ALA A 260 5.21 4.00 -41.24
CA ALA A 260 4.62 4.51 -42.48
C ALA A 260 4.88 6.01 -42.70
N LEU A 261 4.98 6.79 -41.62
CA LEU A 261 5.22 8.23 -41.64
C LEU A 261 6.70 8.60 -41.59
N THR A 262 7.62 7.68 -41.31
CA THR A 262 9.06 7.95 -41.39
C THR A 262 9.46 8.19 -42.85
N PRO A 263 9.87 9.42 -43.24
CA PRO A 263 10.39 9.68 -44.57
C PRO A 263 11.67 8.86 -44.80
N ALA A 264 11.86 8.47 -46.06
CA ALA A 264 12.81 7.46 -46.55
C ALA A 264 14.16 7.40 -45.81
N PRO A 265 14.73 6.18 -45.63
CA PRO A 265 16.00 6.00 -44.97
C PRO A 265 17.05 6.93 -45.59
N TYR A 266 17.74 7.67 -44.72
CA TYR A 266 18.83 8.56 -45.08
C TYR A 266 19.82 7.81 -45.96
N THR A 267 19.86 8.15 -47.25
CA THR A 267 20.90 7.69 -48.15
C THR A 267 22.11 8.59 -47.92
N PRO A 268 23.19 8.06 -47.31
CA PRO A 268 24.41 8.84 -47.19
C PRO A 268 24.90 9.18 -48.61
N PRO A 269 25.31 10.43 -48.89
CA PRO A 269 25.77 10.82 -50.21
C PRO A 269 26.98 9.95 -50.59
N GLU A 270 26.96 9.40 -51.81
CA GLU A 270 28.09 8.65 -52.35
C GLU A 270 29.34 9.52 -52.30
N ARG A 271 30.34 9.10 -51.52
CA ARG A 271 31.67 9.67 -51.63
C ARG A 271 32.23 9.21 -52.96
N HIS A 272 32.12 10.04 -54.00
CA HIS A 272 33.02 9.93 -55.15
C HIS A 272 34.44 9.96 -54.61
N ARG A 273 35.16 8.85 -54.76
CA ARG A 273 36.60 8.78 -54.54
C ARG A 273 37.25 9.70 -55.57
N ALA A 274 37.38 10.97 -55.23
CA ALA A 274 38.37 11.82 -55.85
C ALA A 274 39.73 11.26 -55.44
N THR A 275 40.42 10.66 -56.40
CA THR A 275 41.84 10.28 -56.28
C THR A 275 42.65 11.58 -56.21
N ALA A 276 42.63 12.23 -55.05
CA ALA A 276 43.48 13.39 -54.79
C ALA A 276 44.86 12.87 -54.38
N ALA A 277 45.87 13.18 -55.19
CA ALA A 277 47.27 12.94 -54.90
C ALA A 277 47.62 13.48 -53.51
N HIS A 278 48.30 12.66 -52.71
CA HIS A 278 48.72 13.02 -51.37
C HIS A 278 49.81 14.10 -51.41
N THR A 279 49.43 15.37 -51.33
CA THR A 279 50.30 16.40 -50.76
C THR A 279 50.11 16.39 -49.24
N ARG A 280 51.19 16.00 -48.56
CA ARG A 280 51.28 15.91 -47.11
C ARG A 280 51.34 17.31 -46.52
N THR A 281 50.18 17.87 -46.18
CA THR A 281 50.08 19.04 -45.29
C THR A 281 49.55 18.58 -43.94
N ALA A 282 50.38 18.75 -42.91
CA ALA A 282 50.07 18.37 -41.54
C ALA A 282 48.87 19.19 -41.01
N PRO A 283 47.81 18.57 -40.45
CA PRO A 283 46.74 19.33 -39.84
C PRO A 283 47.16 19.77 -38.44
N ALA A 284 47.02 21.07 -38.17
CA ALA A 284 47.16 21.64 -36.84
C ALA A 284 46.20 20.96 -35.85
N ARG A 285 46.71 20.62 -34.67
CA ARG A 285 45.98 19.97 -33.59
C ARG A 285 44.87 20.89 -33.05
N HIS A 286 43.65 20.74 -33.55
CA HIS A 286 42.47 21.40 -32.96
C HIS A 286 41.58 20.48 -32.12
N ARG A 287 42.03 19.26 -31.77
CA ARG A 287 41.23 18.28 -31.02
C ARG A 287 41.34 18.40 -29.47
N GLY A 288 41.95 19.47 -28.97
CA GLY A 288 42.21 19.67 -27.53
C GLY A 288 41.30 20.68 -26.82
N ALA A 289 40.65 21.58 -27.55
CA ALA A 289 39.88 22.69 -26.97
C ALA A 289 38.46 22.25 -26.55
N GLU A 290 37.72 21.58 -27.44
CA GLU A 290 36.33 21.18 -27.17
C GLU A 290 36.21 20.16 -26.02
N ALA A 291 37.15 19.21 -25.91
CA ALA A 291 37.19 18.25 -24.83
C ALA A 291 37.62 18.86 -23.47
N ARG A 292 38.29 20.02 -23.47
CA ARG A 292 38.59 20.77 -22.24
C ARG A 292 37.38 21.60 -21.82
N ASP A 293 36.67 22.22 -22.76
CA ASP A 293 35.46 22.99 -22.48
C ASP A 293 34.33 22.14 -21.88
N HIS A 294 34.09 20.94 -22.42
CA HIS A 294 33.07 20.06 -21.83
C HIS A 294 33.41 19.60 -20.40
N ARG A 295 34.70 19.42 -20.09
CA ARG A 295 35.14 19.06 -18.72
C ARG A 295 35.07 20.23 -17.75
N ASN A 296 35.39 21.44 -18.21
CA ASN A 296 35.27 22.66 -17.40
C ASN A 296 33.80 22.97 -17.10
N ALA A 297 32.92 22.90 -18.11
CA ALA A 297 31.48 23.10 -17.93
C ALA A 297 30.85 22.08 -16.96
N ALA A 298 31.31 20.82 -16.97
CA ALA A 298 30.86 19.81 -16.01
C ALA A 298 31.34 20.09 -14.58
N ARG A 299 32.58 20.58 -14.41
CA ARG A 299 33.12 21.00 -13.11
C ARG A 299 32.38 22.21 -12.55
N ASP A 300 32.07 23.20 -13.38
CA ASP A 300 31.35 24.41 -12.94
C ASP A 300 29.92 24.10 -12.50
N ARG A 301 29.24 23.19 -13.22
CA ARG A 301 27.90 22.70 -12.82
C ARG A 301 27.94 21.95 -11.49
N LYS A 302 28.99 21.17 -11.23
CA LYS A 302 29.18 20.46 -9.95
C LYS A 302 29.43 21.45 -8.81
N ALA A 303 30.32 22.42 -8.98
CA ALA A 303 30.61 23.46 -7.99
C ALA A 303 29.37 24.32 -7.67
N ALA A 304 28.57 24.68 -8.68
CA ALA A 304 27.32 25.42 -8.48
C ALA A 304 26.25 24.60 -7.70
N ARG A 305 26.24 23.27 -7.87
CA ARG A 305 25.36 22.38 -7.10
C ARG A 305 25.80 22.26 -5.65
N GLU A 306 27.09 22.14 -5.40
CA GLU A 306 27.66 22.08 -4.05
C GLU A 306 27.42 23.38 -3.26
N ARG A 307 27.60 24.55 -3.89
CA ARG A 307 27.28 25.85 -3.27
C ARG A 307 25.80 25.98 -2.88
N ARG A 308 24.89 25.52 -3.74
CA ARG A 308 23.44 25.51 -3.44
C ARG A 308 23.10 24.56 -2.29
N ASN A 309 23.74 23.41 -2.23
CA ASN A 309 23.53 22.46 -1.13
C ASN A 309 24.06 23.03 0.21
N ALA A 310 25.24 23.65 0.20
CA ALA A 310 25.81 24.29 1.39
C ALA A 310 24.94 25.45 1.90
N ALA A 311 24.39 26.28 1.00
CA ALA A 311 23.47 27.36 1.37
C ALA A 311 22.16 26.80 1.99
N ARG A 312 21.65 25.69 1.46
CA ARG A 312 20.44 25.02 1.99
C ARG A 312 20.70 24.40 3.36
N GLU A 313 21.89 23.86 3.58
CA GLU A 313 22.32 23.29 4.86
C GLU A 313 22.49 24.37 5.93
N GLN A 314 23.07 25.51 5.58
CA GLN A 314 23.16 26.68 6.46
C GLN A 314 21.76 27.23 6.82
N GLY A 315 20.84 27.33 5.85
CA GLY A 315 19.45 27.73 6.10
C GLY A 315 18.74 26.76 7.06
N ASN A 316 18.93 25.45 6.85
CA ASN A 316 18.38 24.43 7.74
C ASN A 316 18.99 24.49 9.15
N ALA A 317 20.29 24.78 9.27
CA ALA A 317 20.96 24.96 10.55
C ALA A 317 20.43 26.18 11.32
N ALA A 318 20.18 27.29 10.63
CA ALA A 318 19.58 28.49 11.23
C ALA A 318 18.15 28.23 11.74
N VAL A 319 17.35 27.47 10.99
CA VAL A 319 16.00 27.05 11.42
C VAL A 319 16.08 26.14 12.65
N ARG A 320 17.01 25.17 12.67
CA ARG A 320 17.23 24.31 13.85
C ARG A 320 17.65 25.12 15.08
N LYS A 321 18.51 26.13 14.91
CA LYS A 321 18.92 27.04 16.00
C LYS A 321 17.74 27.85 16.55
N LYS A 322 16.88 28.39 15.69
CA LYS A 322 15.64 29.09 16.10
C LYS A 322 14.68 28.18 16.87
N ILE A 323 14.47 26.95 16.40
CA ILE A 323 13.64 25.95 17.09
C ILE A 323 14.22 25.61 18.47
N ARG A 324 15.55 25.51 18.58
CA ARG A 324 16.23 25.25 19.85
C ARG A 324 16.14 26.42 20.83
N GLN A 325 16.27 27.66 20.34
CA GLN A 325 16.08 28.87 21.16
C GLN A 325 14.63 29.05 21.62
N ALA A 326 13.65 28.75 20.77
CA ALA A 326 12.23 28.75 21.13
C ALA A 326 11.87 27.67 22.17
N ARG A 327 12.67 26.60 22.28
CA ARG A 327 12.51 25.56 23.32
C ARG A 327 13.16 25.91 24.65
N LEU A 328 14.02 26.93 24.71
CA LEU A 328 14.80 27.31 25.90
C LEU A 328 14.28 28.57 26.60
N ALA A 329 13.21 29.20 26.10
CA ALA A 329 12.54 30.32 26.75
C ALA A 329 11.07 29.95 27.04
N PRO A 330 10.78 29.27 28.16
CA PRO A 330 9.40 29.02 28.59
C PRO A 330 8.80 30.14 29.45
N GLU A 331 9.51 31.23 29.74
CA GLU A 331 9.03 32.29 30.62
C GLU A 331 8.97 33.63 29.89
N LEU A 332 7.82 33.90 29.24
CA LEU A 332 7.19 35.21 29.02
C LEU A 332 6.04 35.03 28.02
N ARG A 333 4.94 34.43 28.49
CA ARG A 333 3.59 34.90 28.16
C ARG A 333 2.54 34.32 29.08
#